data_AF-A0A356RAT8-F1
#
_entry.id   AF-A0A356RAT8-F1
#
_cell.length_a   1.000
_cell.length_b   1.000
_cell.length_c   1.000
_cell.angle_alpha   90.00
_cell.angle_beta   90.00
_cell.angle_gamma   90.00
#
_symmetry.space_group_name_H-M   'P 1'
#
loop_
_entity.id
_entity.type
_entity.pdbx_description
1 polymer ?
#
loop_
_entity_poly.entity_id
_entity_poly.type
_entity_poly.pdbx_seq_one_letter_code
_entity_poly.pdbx_strand_id
1 'polypeptide(L)' 'MVMKRISLALPFVCGILFLIGCNSLPALSVQPESPEVLLVNITPLDATMFEQRLQVDLRVRNPNDFDLEVTGLDFTL' A
#
# COMPACT_ATOMS: atom_id res chain seq x y z
N MET A 1 -53.41 -13.80 -3.66
CA MET A 1 -52.54 -12.97 -4.54
C MET A 1 -51.27 -12.43 -3.83
N VAL A 2 -50.95 -12.85 -2.60
CA VAL A 2 -49.77 -12.38 -1.83
C VAL A 2 -48.53 -13.26 -2.05
N MET A 3 -48.69 -14.59 -2.16
CA MET A 3 -47.59 -15.55 -2.38
C MET A 3 -46.79 -15.33 -3.69
N LYS A 4 -47.45 -14.91 -4.78
CA LYS A 4 -46.80 -14.70 -6.08
C LYS A 4 -45.91 -13.44 -6.10
N ARG A 5 -46.20 -12.45 -5.23
CA ARG A 5 -45.41 -11.22 -5.09
C ARG A 5 -44.14 -11.45 -4.28
N ILE A 6 -44.19 -12.34 -3.29
CA ILE A 6 -43.04 -12.72 -2.45
C ILE A 6 -42.04 -13.56 -3.27
N SER A 7 -42.52 -14.44 -4.15
CA SER A 7 -41.65 -15.29 -4.98
C SER A 7 -40.83 -14.52 -6.03
N LEU A 8 -41.31 -13.36 -6.49
CA LEU A 8 -40.59 -12.50 -7.44
C LEU A 8 -39.61 -11.54 -6.75
N ALA A 9 -39.82 -11.25 -5.46
CA ALA A 9 -38.92 -10.41 -4.66
C ALA A 9 -37.63 -11.16 -4.25
N LEU A 10 -37.70 -12.48 -4.09
CA LEU A 10 -36.57 -13.32 -3.68
C LEU A 10 -35.35 -13.28 -4.65
N PRO A 11 -35.52 -13.43 -5.98
CA PRO A 11 -34.39 -13.32 -6.90
C PRO A 11 -33.84 -11.89 -7.01
N PHE A 12 -34.69 -10.88 -6.78
CA PHE A 12 -34.30 -9.48 -6.83
C PHE A 12 -33.42 -9.08 -5.63
N VAL A 13 -33.79 -9.53 -4.42
CA VAL A 13 -32.99 -9.34 -3.21
C VAL A 13 -31.66 -10.08 -3.29
N CYS A 14 -31.65 -11.30 -3.84
CA CYS A 14 -30.42 -12.07 -4.06
C CYS A 14 -29.49 -11.37 -5.08
N GLY A 15 -30.05 -10.82 -6.17
CA GLY A 15 -29.29 -10.04 -7.15
C GLY A 15 -28.66 -8.78 -6.57
N ILE A 16 -29.37 -8.06 -5.68
CA ILE A 16 -28.82 -6.89 -4.97
C ILE A 16 -27.66 -7.30 -4.05
N LEU A 17 -27.76 -8.42 -3.33
CA LEU A 17 -26.70 -8.95 -2.47
C LEU A 17 -25.41 -9.28 -3.24
N PHE A 18 -25.52 -9.82 -4.45
CA PHE A 18 -24.34 -10.11 -5.30
C PHE A 18 -23.65 -8.83 -5.83
N LEU A 19 -24.39 -7.73 -6.01
CA LEU A 19 -23.82 -6.47 -6.50
C LEU A 19 -23.04 -5.69 -5.43
N ILE A 20 -23.20 -5.99 -4.14
CA ILE A 20 -22.47 -5.33 -3.04
C ILE A 20 -21.09 -5.96 -2.78
N GLY A 21 -20.79 -7.11 -3.41
CA GLY A 21 -19.60 -7.91 -3.13
C GLY A 21 -18.30 -7.48 -3.83
N CYS A 22 -18.35 -6.58 -4.81
CA CYS A 22 -17.14 -6.22 -5.59
C CYS A 22 -16.11 -5.36 -4.83
N ASN A 23 -16.43 -4.83 -3.64
CA ASN A 23 -15.51 -4.01 -2.85
C ASN A 23 -15.34 -4.49 -1.39
N SER A 24 -15.92 -5.64 -1.01
CA SER A 24 -15.89 -6.15 0.37
C SER A 24 -14.71 -7.08 0.67
N LEU A 25 -13.77 -7.26 -0.25
CA LEU A 25 -12.59 -8.12 -0.08
C LEU A 25 -11.25 -7.46 0.32
N PRO A 26 -11.14 -6.17 0.72
CA PRO A 26 -9.84 -5.65 1.20
C PRO A 26 -9.44 -6.24 2.56
N ALA A 27 -10.34 -6.90 3.28
CA ALA A 27 -10.04 -7.59 4.53
C ALA A 27 -9.25 -8.90 4.36
N LEU A 28 -9.17 -9.44 3.13
CA LEU A 28 -8.44 -10.69 2.83
C LEU A 28 -7.09 -10.44 2.16
N SER A 29 -6.79 -9.22 1.74
CA SER A 29 -5.46 -8.83 1.29
C SER A 29 -4.58 -8.52 2.50
N VAL A 30 -3.48 -9.25 2.64
CA VAL A 30 -2.36 -8.85 3.51
C VAL A 30 -1.96 -7.45 3.08
N GLN A 31 -2.24 -6.46 3.92
CA GLN A 31 -1.87 -5.08 3.63
C GLN A 31 -0.35 -4.99 3.81
N PRO A 32 0.39 -4.59 2.77
CA PRO A 32 1.84 -4.46 2.88
C PRO A 32 2.16 -3.39 3.93
N GLU A 33 3.05 -3.74 4.85
CA GLU A 33 3.57 -2.81 5.84
C GLU A 33 4.66 -1.95 5.19
N SER A 34 4.67 -0.66 5.52
CA SER A 34 5.71 0.25 5.02
C SER A 34 7.08 -0.20 5.53
N PRO A 35 8.15 -0.13 4.72
CA PRO A 35 9.50 -0.33 5.22
C PRO A 35 9.85 0.71 6.28
N GLU A 36 10.59 0.28 7.30
CA GLU A 36 11.17 1.18 8.29
C GLU A 36 12.49 1.73 7.72
N VAL A 37 12.62 3.05 7.63
CA VAL A 37 13.82 3.72 7.11
C VAL A 37 14.40 4.62 8.19
N LEU A 38 15.65 4.39 8.55
CA LEU A 38 16.37 5.19 9.53
C LEU A 38 17.60 5.81 8.89
N LEU A 39 17.75 7.12 9.08
CA LEU A 39 18.99 7.82 8.78
C LEU A 39 20.04 7.47 9.86
N VAL A 40 21.11 6.81 9.46
CA VAL A 40 22.17 6.38 10.39
C VAL A 40 23.28 7.41 10.46
N ASN A 41 23.63 8.00 9.32
CA ASN A 41 24.76 8.91 9.23
C ASN A 41 24.66 9.83 8.01
N ILE A 42 25.23 11.02 8.13
CA ILE A 42 25.45 11.96 7.01
C ILE A 42 26.92 12.35 7.04
N THR A 43 27.64 12.05 5.96
CA THR A 43 29.04 12.42 5.81
C THR A 43 29.19 13.44 4.68
N PRO A 44 29.67 14.67 4.97
CA PRO A 44 30.08 15.60 3.93
C PRO A 44 31.23 15.01 3.13
N LEU A 45 31.10 15.03 1.81
CA LEU A 45 32.17 14.70 0.89
C LEU A 45 32.79 16.00 0.37
N ASP A 46 33.77 15.88 -0.54
CA ASP A 46 34.37 17.02 -1.20
C ASP A 46 33.30 17.90 -1.86
N ALA A 47 33.44 19.21 -1.66
CA ALA A 47 32.55 20.21 -2.22
C ALA A 47 33.30 21.14 -3.17
N THR A 48 32.59 21.64 -4.18
CA THR A 48 33.07 22.73 -5.05
C THR A 48 32.29 24.00 -4.74
N MET A 49 32.61 25.11 -5.41
CA MET A 49 31.89 26.38 -5.22
C MET A 49 30.38 26.27 -5.51
N PHE A 50 29.96 25.29 -6.33
CA PHE A 50 28.58 25.13 -6.77
C PHE A 50 28.04 23.70 -6.63
N GLU A 51 28.77 22.80 -5.96
CA GLU A 51 28.33 21.42 -5.74
C GLU A 51 28.65 21.01 -4.31
N GLN A 52 27.63 20.53 -3.59
CA GLN A 52 27.78 19.90 -2.29
C GLN A 52 27.42 18.42 -2.43
N ARG A 53 28.38 17.57 -2.09
CA ARG A 53 28.20 16.11 -2.10
C ARG A 53 28.04 15.62 -0.68
N LEU A 54 27.03 14.79 -0.46
CA LEU A 54 26.73 14.18 0.83
C LEU A 54 26.62 12.67 0.62
N GLN A 55 27.30 11.89 1.45
CA GLN A 55 27.01 10.48 1.61
C GLN A 55 25.97 10.33 2.73
N VAL A 56 24.86 9.69 2.41
CA VAL A 56 23.75 9.44 3.33
C VAL A 56 23.63 7.95 3.55
N ASP A 57 23.85 7.50 4.78
CA ASP A 57 23.75 6.10 5.14
C ASP A 57 22.36 5.83 5.71
N LEU A 58 21.55 5.04 5.00
CA LEU A 58 20.21 4.64 5.41
C LEU A 58 20.19 3.18 5.84
N ARG A 59 19.51 2.90 6.95
CA ARG A 59 19.14 1.54 7.36
C ARG A 59 17.68 1.31 7.02
N VAL A 60 17.45 0.45 6.05
CA VAL A 60 16.11 0.04 5.61
C VAL A 60 15.81 -1.34 6.16
N ARG A 61 14.66 -1.51 6.81
CA ARG A 61 14.14 -2.80 7.26
C ARG A 61 12.81 -3.07 6.57
N ASN A 62 12.74 -4.19 5.85
CA ASN A 62 11.51 -4.71 5.30
C ASN A 62 10.82 -5.60 6.36
N PRO A 63 9.69 -5.17 6.94
CA PRO A 63 8.95 -6.00 7.88
C PRO A 63 8.13 -7.10 7.20
N ASN A 64 7.96 -7.03 5.87
CA ASN A 64 7.14 -7.96 5.10
C ASN A 64 7.88 -9.29 4.82
N ASP A 65 7.10 -10.33 4.52
CA ASP A 65 7.57 -11.68 4.16
C ASP A 65 7.85 -11.86 2.66
N PHE A 66 7.81 -10.77 1.89
CA PHE A 66 8.09 -10.72 0.47
C PHE A 66 9.17 -9.67 0.16
N ASP A 67 9.86 -9.82 -0.96
CA ASP A 67 10.91 -8.89 -1.39
C ASP A 67 10.32 -7.55 -1.85
N LEU A 68 10.94 -6.45 -1.42
CA LEU A 68 10.59 -5.11 -1.90
C LEU A 68 11.25 -4.84 -3.25
N GLU A 69 10.45 -4.52 -4.26
CA GLU A 69 10.95 -4.01 -5.53
C GLU A 69 11.24 -2.51 -5.40
N VAL A 70 12.52 -2.15 -5.27
CA VAL A 70 12.94 -0.74 -5.12
C VAL A 70 13.01 -0.07 -6.48
N THR A 71 12.08 0.84 -6.75
CA THR A 71 11.98 1.57 -8.04
C THR A 71 12.70 2.91 -8.03
N GLY A 72 12.95 3.48 -6.85
CA GLY A 72 13.61 4.76 -6.69
C GLY A 72 13.72 5.18 -5.23
N LEU A 73 14.40 6.29 -4.99
CA LEU A 73 14.56 6.88 -3.66
C LEU A 73 14.29 8.39 -3.78
N ASP A 74 13.30 8.85 -3.02
CA ASP A 74 13.01 10.28 -2.84
C ASP A 74 13.49 10.71 -1.46
N PHE A 75 14.27 11.78 -1.40
CA PHE A 75 14.86 12.29 -0.17
C PHE A 75 14.85 13.81 -0.16
N THR A 76 14.56 14.38 1.00
CA THR A 76 14.63 15.82 1.25
C THR A 76 15.61 16.04 2.41
N LEU A 77 16.59 16.93 2.19
CA LEU A 77 17.62 17.31 3.16
C LEU A 77 17.44 18.77 3.58
#